data_AF-A0A9D7YLI7-F1
#
_entry.id   AF-A0A9D7YLI7-F1
#
_cell.length_a   1.000
_cell.length_b   1.000
_cell.length_c   1.000
_cell.angle_alpha   90.00
_cell.angle_beta   90.00
_cell.angle_gamma   90.00
#
_symmetry.space_group_name_H-M   'P 1'
#
loop_
_entity.id
_entity.type
_entity.pdbx_description
1 polymer ?
#
loop_
_entity_poly.entity_id
_entity_poly.type
_entity_poly.pdbx_seq_one_letter_code
_entity_poly.pdbx_strand_id
1 'polypeptide(L)'
;MRHISLLSFLLVLTACGGNDDSATVTTSEGDEVKITTDSDDNDSGTITFESKEGEGKIVFGDEAVKQGLPLGLPVYPGGDVRGAFMGSSSKDGAAGGMVTGVASAAPDKVIDFYKVEAEKRDMNIKTTTTANNTAAFSAEDGKGATLMVTATLGDDGKTTASIIGGSKK
;
A
#
# COMPACT_ATOMS: atom_id res chain seq x y z
N MET A 1 48.65 -39.69 -8.03
CA MET A 1 47.62 -40.75 -7.89
C MET A 1 46.69 -40.39 -6.74
N ARG A 2 45.38 -40.67 -6.90
CA ARG A 2 44.25 -40.56 -5.94
C ARG A 2 43.46 -39.24 -6.03
N HIS A 3 42.45 -39.16 -6.92
CA HIS A 3 41.02 -39.60 -6.81
C HIS A 3 40.13 -38.50 -6.14
N ILE A 4 39.42 -37.67 -6.93
CA ILE A 4 37.99 -37.73 -7.36
C ILE A 4 36.96 -37.41 -6.26
N SER A 5 36.22 -36.30 -6.45
CA SER A 5 34.74 -36.12 -6.29
C SER A 5 34.47 -34.60 -6.23
N LEU A 6 34.01 -33.87 -7.25
CA LEU A 6 32.72 -33.98 -7.98
C LEU A 6 31.54 -34.30 -7.04
N LEU A 7 31.12 -33.28 -6.28
CA LEU A 7 29.81 -33.28 -5.61
C LEU A 7 28.91 -32.25 -6.31
N SER A 8 28.36 -32.69 -7.45
CA SER A 8 27.22 -32.07 -8.12
C SER A 8 26.03 -32.09 -7.17
N PHE A 9 25.63 -30.93 -6.64
CA PHE A 9 24.34 -30.82 -5.95
C PHE A 9 23.27 -30.50 -7.00
N LEU A 10 22.41 -31.50 -7.26
CA LEU A 10 21.23 -31.38 -8.09
C LEU A 10 20.28 -30.33 -7.47
N LEU A 11 20.08 -29.20 -8.15
CA LEU A 11 18.85 -28.41 -8.00
C LEU A 11 17.74 -29.14 -8.77
N VAL A 12 16.97 -29.97 -8.06
CA VAL A 12 15.69 -30.45 -8.57
C VAL A 12 14.63 -29.41 -8.18
N LEU A 13 14.38 -28.43 -9.05
CA LEU A 13 13.16 -27.62 -8.97
C LEU A 13 12.00 -28.47 -9.47
N THR A 14 11.37 -29.25 -8.58
CA THR A 14 9.99 -29.69 -8.79
C THR A 14 9.05 -28.62 -8.22
N ALA A 15 8.85 -27.53 -8.95
CA ALA A 15 7.73 -26.62 -8.71
C ALA A 15 6.67 -26.90 -9.77
N CYS A 16 5.79 -27.87 -9.49
CA CYS A 16 4.70 -28.28 -10.35
C CYS A 16 3.39 -28.13 -9.58
N GLY A 17 2.54 -27.20 -10.02
CA GLY A 17 1.09 -27.31 -9.93
C GLY A 17 0.46 -27.08 -8.56
N GLY A 18 0.17 -25.82 -8.24
CA GLY A 18 -0.81 -25.41 -7.24
C GLY A 18 -1.27 -24.00 -7.61
N ASN A 19 -2.58 -23.74 -7.56
CA ASN A 19 -3.25 -22.55 -8.11
C ASN A 19 -2.95 -21.23 -7.36
N ASP A 20 -1.87 -21.19 -6.58
CA ASP A 20 -1.41 -20.05 -5.79
C ASP A 20 0.09 -19.85 -6.08
N ASP A 21 0.44 -18.79 -6.81
CA ASP A 21 1.84 -18.49 -7.14
C ASP A 21 2.54 -17.91 -5.91
N SER A 22 3.18 -18.79 -5.14
CA SER A 22 4.01 -18.41 -4.00
C SER A 22 5.49 -18.65 -4.26
N ALA A 23 6.31 -17.68 -3.85
CA ALA A 23 7.76 -17.74 -3.97
C ALA A 23 8.41 -17.31 -2.65
N THR A 24 9.40 -18.08 -2.18
CA THR A 24 10.23 -17.69 -1.03
C THR A 24 11.57 -17.19 -1.51
N VAL A 25 11.95 -15.99 -1.07
CA VAL A 25 13.24 -15.36 -1.38
C VAL A 25 14.07 -15.26 -0.11
N THR A 26 15.32 -15.68 -0.19
CA THR A 26 16.30 -15.49 0.90
C THR A 26 17.08 -14.20 0.67
N THR A 27 17.10 -13.29 1.64
CA THR A 27 17.87 -12.06 1.57
C THR A 27 19.37 -12.34 1.72
N SER A 28 20.22 -11.35 1.43
CA SER A 28 21.67 -11.44 1.68
C SER A 28 22.04 -11.67 3.16
N GLU A 29 21.11 -11.41 4.07
CA GLU A 29 21.27 -11.60 5.52
C GLU A 29 20.76 -12.97 5.99
N GLY A 30 20.23 -13.80 5.08
CA GLY A 30 19.72 -15.14 5.38
C GLY A 30 18.25 -15.18 5.81
N ASP A 31 17.53 -14.06 5.70
CA ASP A 31 16.11 -14.00 6.06
C ASP A 31 15.21 -14.47 4.93
N GLU A 32 14.17 -15.21 5.27
CA GLU A 32 13.16 -15.66 4.32
C GLU A 32 12.02 -14.65 4.22
N VAL A 33 11.71 -14.27 2.98
CA VAL A 33 10.54 -13.45 2.61
C VAL A 33 9.66 -14.31 1.73
N LYS A 34 8.43 -14.57 2.17
CA LYS A 34 7.42 -15.27 1.39
C LYS A 34 6.58 -14.26 0.63
N ILE A 35 6.48 -14.45 -0.68
CA ILE A 35 5.67 -13.65 -1.58
C ILE A 35 4.54 -14.56 -2.06
N THR A 36 3.29 -14.14 -1.87
CA THR A 36 2.11 -14.83 -2.39
C THR A 36 1.40 -13.91 -3.36
N THR A 37 1.18 -14.37 -4.57
CA THR A 37 0.40 -13.65 -5.58
C THR A 37 -0.92 -14.38 -5.75
N ASP A 38 -1.99 -13.67 -5.48
CA ASP A 38 -3.37 -14.06 -5.76
C ASP A 38 -3.86 -13.10 -6.84
N SER A 39 -4.27 -13.61 -7.99
CA SER A 39 -4.76 -12.78 -9.09
C SER A 39 -5.84 -13.55 -9.82
N ASP A 40 -6.98 -12.89 -10.01
CA ASP A 40 -8.11 -13.44 -10.74
C ASP A 40 -8.04 -13.02 -12.21
N ASP A 41 -8.77 -13.75 -13.08
CA ASP A 41 -8.87 -13.45 -14.52
C ASP A 41 -9.46 -12.06 -14.86
N ASN A 42 -9.90 -11.29 -13.85
CA ASN A 42 -10.58 -9.98 -14.01
C ASN A 42 -9.66 -8.77 -13.75
N ASP A 43 -8.34 -8.90 -13.94
CA ASP A 43 -7.34 -7.84 -13.67
C ASP A 43 -7.34 -7.34 -12.21
N SER A 44 -7.91 -8.11 -11.28
CA SER A 44 -7.84 -7.89 -9.83
C SER A 44 -6.86 -8.84 -9.20
N GLY A 45 -6.15 -8.38 -8.16
CA GLY A 45 -5.21 -9.24 -7.47
C GLY A 45 -4.69 -8.65 -6.17
N THR A 46 -4.13 -9.54 -5.38
CA THR A 46 -3.46 -9.27 -4.12
C THR A 46 -2.07 -9.86 -4.13
N ILE A 47 -1.06 -9.04 -3.80
CA ILE A 47 0.31 -9.50 -3.59
C ILE A 47 0.63 -9.32 -2.11
N THR A 48 0.89 -10.42 -1.42
CA THR A 48 1.24 -10.44 0.00
C THR A 48 2.72 -10.77 0.18
N PHE A 49 3.39 -9.97 0.98
CA PHE A 49 4.77 -10.11 1.41
C PHE A 49 4.80 -10.41 2.90
N GLU A 50 5.28 -11.58 3.28
CA GLU A 50 5.39 -12.00 4.68
C GLU A 50 6.87 -12.16 5.04
N SER A 51 7.29 -11.53 6.13
CA SER A 51 8.64 -11.68 6.68
C SER A 51 8.58 -11.72 8.20
N LYS A 52 9.70 -12.07 8.86
CA LYS A 52 9.83 -11.97 10.32
C LYS A 52 9.64 -10.53 10.86
N GLU A 53 9.70 -9.52 10.00
CA GLU A 53 9.64 -8.11 10.39
C GLU A 53 8.25 -7.49 10.25
N GLY A 54 7.36 -8.16 9.52
CA GLY A 54 6.07 -7.61 9.15
C GLY A 54 5.45 -8.26 7.92
N GLU A 55 4.22 -7.83 7.66
CA GLU A 55 3.43 -8.20 6.49
C GLU A 55 3.12 -6.95 5.67
N GLY A 56 3.34 -7.03 4.36
CA GLY A 56 2.91 -6.04 3.38
C GLY A 56 1.92 -6.66 2.40
N LYS A 57 0.89 -5.93 2.01
CA LYS A 57 -0.17 -6.39 1.12
C LYS A 57 -0.50 -5.31 0.10
N ILE A 58 -0.39 -5.65 -1.18
CA ILE A 58 -0.77 -4.79 -2.30
C ILE A 58 -2.04 -5.35 -2.89
N VAL A 59 -3.06 -4.53 -3.07
CA VAL A 59 -4.34 -4.93 -3.65
C VAL A 59 -4.66 -3.97 -4.79
N PHE A 60 -5.04 -4.52 -5.94
CA PHE A 60 -5.38 -3.77 -7.14
C PHE A 60 -6.63 -4.35 -7.80
N GLY A 61 -7.23 -3.57 -8.70
CA GLY A 61 -8.51 -3.89 -9.32
C GLY A 61 -9.67 -3.77 -8.33
N ASP A 62 -10.75 -4.50 -8.58
CA ASP A 62 -12.01 -4.39 -7.82
C ASP A 62 -11.85 -4.72 -6.33
N GLU A 63 -10.88 -5.58 -5.98
CA GLU A 63 -10.57 -5.92 -4.59
C GLU A 63 -9.99 -4.74 -3.80
N ALA A 64 -9.38 -3.75 -4.47
CA ALA A 64 -8.81 -2.57 -3.80
C ALA A 64 -9.90 -1.72 -3.13
N VAL A 65 -11.12 -1.70 -3.71
CA VAL A 65 -12.28 -0.98 -3.17
C VAL A 65 -12.66 -1.48 -1.78
N LYS A 66 -12.42 -2.77 -1.49
CA LYS A 66 -12.77 -3.41 -0.22
C LYS A 66 -11.76 -3.13 0.91
N GLN A 67 -10.55 -2.67 0.61
CA GLN A 67 -9.51 -2.46 1.62
C GLN A 67 -9.76 -1.22 2.51
N GLY A 68 -10.65 -0.31 2.10
CA GLY A 68 -10.85 0.96 2.79
C GLY A 68 -9.63 1.88 2.72
N LEU A 69 -9.73 3.09 3.26
CA LEU A 69 -8.61 4.03 3.31
C LEU A 69 -7.85 3.92 4.64
N PRO A 70 -6.57 4.33 4.68
CA PRO A 70 -5.80 4.40 5.92
C PRO A 70 -6.54 5.17 7.02
N LEU A 71 -6.35 4.76 8.28
CA LEU A 71 -6.99 5.37 9.45
C LEU A 71 -8.53 5.34 9.44
N GLY A 72 -9.12 4.43 8.65
CA GLY A 72 -10.57 4.31 8.52
C GLY A 72 -11.20 5.55 7.89
N LEU A 73 -10.47 6.26 7.02
CA LEU A 73 -11.01 7.39 6.27
C LEU A 73 -12.10 6.90 5.29
N PRO A 74 -13.15 7.70 5.05
CA PRO A 74 -14.11 7.40 4.00
C PRO A 74 -13.51 7.69 2.63
N VAL A 75 -13.92 6.92 1.61
CA VAL A 75 -13.64 7.26 0.21
C VAL A 75 -14.32 8.60 -0.11
N TYR A 76 -13.65 9.45 -0.91
CA TYR A 76 -14.24 10.70 -1.40
C TYR A 76 -15.58 10.42 -2.12
N PRO A 77 -16.63 11.23 -1.91
CA PRO A 77 -17.94 11.00 -2.54
C PRO A 77 -17.86 10.93 -4.07
N GLY A 78 -18.28 9.80 -4.64
CA GLY A 78 -18.20 9.54 -6.08
C GLY A 78 -16.77 9.29 -6.61
N GLY A 79 -15.81 9.02 -5.72
CA GLY A 79 -14.47 8.59 -6.07
C GLY A 79 -14.35 7.06 -6.14
N ASP A 80 -13.43 6.60 -6.99
CA ASP A 80 -13.11 5.19 -7.20
C ASP A 80 -11.73 4.87 -6.63
N VAL A 81 -11.59 3.80 -5.86
CA VAL A 81 -10.29 3.29 -5.43
C VAL A 81 -9.68 2.48 -6.56
N ARG A 82 -8.42 2.75 -6.91
CA ARG A 82 -7.69 2.06 -7.99
C ARG A 82 -6.62 1.11 -7.48
N GLY A 83 -6.10 1.37 -6.29
CA GLY A 83 -5.10 0.52 -5.67
C GLY A 83 -4.93 0.85 -4.20
N ALA A 84 -4.57 -0.16 -3.43
CA ALA A 84 -4.30 -0.07 -2.01
C ALA A 84 -3.01 -0.83 -1.69
N PHE A 85 -2.14 -0.22 -0.90
CA PHE A 85 -0.98 -0.84 -0.30
C PHE A 85 -1.15 -0.75 1.21
N MET A 86 -1.16 -1.87 1.91
CA MET A 86 -1.24 -1.93 3.37
C MET A 86 0.02 -2.58 3.88
N GLY A 87 0.62 -2.03 4.92
CA GLY A 87 1.81 -2.57 5.55
C GLY A 87 1.68 -2.55 7.07
N SER A 88 2.17 -3.60 7.71
CA SER A 88 2.27 -3.67 9.15
C SER A 88 3.64 -4.19 9.56
N SER A 89 4.23 -3.56 10.57
CA SER A 89 5.47 -4.03 11.19
C SER A 89 5.15 -4.85 12.42
N SER A 90 5.65 -6.08 12.49
CA SER A 90 5.53 -6.94 13.66
C SER A 90 6.43 -6.50 14.82
N LYS A 91 7.52 -5.77 14.53
CA LYS A 91 8.47 -5.30 15.55
C LYS A 91 7.93 -4.11 16.35
N ASP A 92 7.41 -3.11 15.64
CA ASP A 92 7.01 -1.84 16.26
C ASP A 92 5.49 -1.70 16.40
N GLY A 93 4.72 -2.66 15.86
CA GLY A 93 3.26 -2.62 15.80
C GLY A 93 2.71 -1.44 14.99
N ALA A 94 3.57 -0.78 14.21
CA ALA A 94 3.18 0.30 13.33
C ALA A 94 2.43 -0.29 12.13
N ALA A 95 1.27 0.26 11.84
CA ALA A 95 0.48 -0.09 10.66
C ALA A 95 0.31 1.15 9.81
N GLY A 96 0.45 1.01 8.50
CA GLY A 96 0.27 2.09 7.56
C GLY A 96 -0.24 1.58 6.24
N GLY A 97 -0.63 2.51 5.40
CA GLY A 97 -1.08 2.17 4.06
C GLY A 97 -1.12 3.38 3.16
N MET A 98 -1.18 3.10 1.88
CA MET A 98 -1.34 4.04 0.79
C MET A 98 -2.51 3.59 -0.05
N VAL A 99 -3.45 4.47 -0.32
CA VAL A 99 -4.54 4.23 -1.26
C VAL A 99 -4.46 5.28 -2.35
N THR A 100 -4.57 4.81 -3.58
CA THR A 100 -4.71 5.67 -4.75
C THR A 100 -6.14 5.57 -5.25
N GLY A 101 -6.82 6.72 -5.31
CA GLY A 101 -8.17 6.84 -5.85
C GLY A 101 -8.28 7.93 -6.90
N VAL A 102 -9.39 7.93 -7.62
CA VAL A 102 -9.71 8.91 -8.67
C VAL A 102 -11.06 9.53 -8.36
N ALA A 103 -11.20 10.85 -8.51
CA ALA A 103 -12.45 11.56 -8.31
C ALA A 103 -12.69 12.60 -9.42
N SER A 104 -13.95 12.77 -9.81
CA SER A 104 -14.39 13.83 -10.73
C SER A 104 -14.62 15.14 -9.97
N ALA A 105 -13.57 15.66 -9.34
CA ALA A 105 -13.61 16.90 -8.54
C ALA A 105 -12.28 17.65 -8.67
N ALA A 106 -12.26 18.95 -8.37
CA ALA A 106 -11.02 19.72 -8.32
C ALA A 106 -10.12 19.28 -7.14
N PRO A 107 -8.77 19.35 -7.26
CA PRO A 107 -7.84 18.95 -6.21
C PRO A 107 -8.14 19.57 -4.84
N ASP A 108 -8.41 20.88 -4.80
CA ASP A 108 -8.71 21.59 -3.55
C ASP A 108 -9.96 21.03 -2.85
N LYS A 109 -10.98 20.61 -3.61
CA LYS A 109 -12.20 20.00 -3.03
C LYS A 109 -11.93 18.65 -2.40
N VAL A 110 -11.06 17.85 -3.02
CA VAL A 110 -10.62 16.57 -2.47
C VAL A 110 -9.81 16.80 -1.19
N ILE A 111 -8.89 17.76 -1.20
CA ILE A 111 -8.09 18.12 -0.03
C ILE A 111 -8.94 18.66 1.12
N ASP A 112 -9.86 19.58 0.86
CA ASP A 112 -10.75 20.15 1.88
C ASP A 112 -11.59 19.07 2.55
N PHE A 113 -12.11 18.10 1.78
CA PHE A 113 -12.84 16.96 2.32
C PHE A 113 -11.99 16.16 3.31
N TYR A 114 -10.77 15.79 2.93
CA TYR A 114 -9.92 14.97 3.79
C TYR A 114 -9.33 15.74 4.97
N LYS A 115 -9.17 17.07 4.88
CA LYS A 115 -8.84 17.91 6.04
C LYS A 115 -9.94 17.84 7.11
N VAL A 116 -11.21 17.99 6.70
CA VAL A 116 -12.35 17.86 7.61
C VAL A 116 -12.39 16.46 8.24
N GLU A 117 -12.10 15.41 7.47
CA GLU A 117 -12.03 14.04 8.00
C GLU A 117 -10.84 13.82 8.95
N ALA A 118 -9.71 14.48 8.73
CA ALA A 118 -8.55 14.46 9.63
C ALA A 118 -8.87 15.18 10.95
N GLU A 119 -9.50 16.35 10.89
CA GLU A 119 -9.90 17.12 12.08
C GLU A 119 -10.91 16.36 12.96
N LYS A 120 -11.86 15.65 12.35
CA LYS A 120 -12.79 14.74 13.07
C LYS A 120 -12.09 13.61 13.83
N ARG A 121 -10.83 13.33 13.50
CA ARG A 121 -9.98 12.29 14.10
C ARG A 121 -8.90 12.89 15.00
N ASP A 122 -9.08 14.13 15.44
CA ASP A 122 -8.15 14.87 16.30
C ASP A 122 -6.74 15.03 15.69
N MET A 123 -6.64 14.93 14.36
CA MET A 123 -5.37 15.16 13.66
C MET A 123 -5.18 16.65 13.41
N ASN A 124 -4.00 17.14 13.73
CA ASN A 124 -3.60 18.52 13.52
C ASN A 124 -2.95 18.66 12.14
N ILE A 125 -3.51 19.53 11.29
CA ILE A 125 -2.90 19.86 10.00
C ILE A 125 -1.54 20.56 10.24
N LYS A 126 -0.49 20.03 9.63
CA LYS A 126 0.89 20.54 9.78
C LYS A 126 1.35 21.33 8.58
N THR A 127 1.11 20.78 7.39
CA THR A 127 1.46 21.44 6.14
C THR A 127 0.26 21.46 5.22
N THR A 128 0.16 22.51 4.41
CA THR A 128 -0.74 22.59 3.27
C THR A 128 0.06 23.20 2.13
N THR A 129 0.03 22.56 0.98
CA THR A 129 0.71 23.02 -0.21
C THR A 129 -0.28 22.98 -1.36
N THR A 130 -0.41 24.09 -2.08
CA THR A 130 -1.11 24.14 -3.36
C THR A 130 -0.13 24.69 -4.38
N ALA A 131 0.11 23.92 -5.43
CA ALA A 131 1.01 24.28 -6.51
C ALA A 131 0.50 23.71 -7.84
N ASN A 132 0.28 24.58 -8.82
CA ASN A 132 -0.24 24.22 -10.14
C ASN A 132 -1.54 23.41 -10.03
N ASN A 133 -1.53 22.20 -10.58
CA ASN A 133 -2.64 21.24 -10.61
C ASN A 133 -2.65 20.29 -9.40
N THR A 134 -1.83 20.57 -8.38
CA THR A 134 -1.68 19.70 -7.21
C THR A 134 -2.00 20.46 -5.93
N ALA A 135 -2.77 19.83 -5.07
CA ALA A 135 -3.00 20.26 -3.71
C ALA A 135 -2.63 19.11 -2.76
N ALA A 136 -2.03 19.42 -1.62
CA ALA A 136 -1.62 18.42 -0.65
C ALA A 136 -1.69 18.97 0.78
N PHE A 137 -1.85 18.07 1.75
CA PHE A 137 -1.65 18.39 3.15
C PHE A 137 -1.03 17.21 3.90
N SER A 138 -0.42 17.51 5.04
CA SER A 138 -0.08 16.52 6.05
C SER A 138 -0.72 16.85 7.39
N ALA A 139 -1.04 15.82 8.15
CA ALA A 139 -1.58 15.92 9.49
C ALA A 139 -0.98 14.85 10.40
N GLU A 140 -0.93 15.12 11.69
CA GLU A 140 -0.57 14.14 12.71
C GLU A 140 -1.45 14.31 13.95
N ASP A 141 -1.70 13.21 14.66
CA ASP A 141 -2.26 13.28 16.00
C ASP A 141 -1.15 13.37 17.08
N GLY A 142 -1.55 13.61 18.32
CA GLY A 142 -0.61 13.62 19.45
C GLY A 142 -0.06 12.24 19.85
N LYS A 143 -0.47 11.17 19.17
CA LYS A 143 -0.14 9.77 19.48
C LYS A 143 0.80 9.16 18.42
N GLY A 144 1.20 9.93 17.41
CA GLY A 144 2.12 9.49 16.37
C GLY A 144 1.45 8.85 15.16
N ALA A 145 0.13 8.99 14.99
CA ALA A 145 -0.54 8.74 13.73
C ALA A 145 -0.31 9.89 12.76
N THR A 146 -0.02 9.56 11.50
CA THR A 146 0.26 10.53 10.43
C THR A 146 -0.63 10.26 9.24
N LEU A 147 -1.05 11.33 8.58
CA LEU A 147 -1.83 11.33 7.34
C LEU A 147 -1.18 12.31 6.36
N MET A 148 -1.00 11.88 5.12
CA MET A 148 -0.60 12.71 3.99
C MET A 148 -1.56 12.46 2.85
N VAL A 149 -2.15 13.52 2.32
CA VAL A 149 -3.03 13.45 1.16
C VAL A 149 -2.50 14.36 0.10
N THR A 150 -2.35 13.83 -1.11
CA THR A 150 -1.98 14.56 -2.31
C THR A 150 -3.04 14.33 -3.37
N ALA A 151 -3.56 15.40 -3.94
CA ALA A 151 -4.55 15.40 -5.01
C ALA A 151 -3.96 16.12 -6.22
N THR A 152 -3.90 15.45 -7.37
CA THR A 152 -3.37 16.03 -8.61
C THR A 152 -4.40 15.89 -9.72
N LEU A 153 -4.71 17.01 -10.38
CA LEU A 153 -5.55 17.04 -11.57
C LEU A 153 -4.76 16.50 -12.76
N GLY A 154 -5.25 15.42 -13.36
CA GLY A 154 -4.70 14.84 -14.58
C GLY A 154 -5.23 15.53 -15.84
N ASP A 155 -4.60 15.22 -16.97
CA ASP A 155 -4.98 15.74 -18.29
C ASP A 155 -6.36 15.22 -18.75
N ASP A 156 -6.84 14.14 -18.15
CA ASP A 156 -8.18 13.57 -18.36
C ASP A 156 -9.29 14.34 -17.62
N GLY A 157 -8.93 15.42 -16.92
CA GLY A 157 -9.84 16.25 -16.13
C GLY A 157 -10.28 15.62 -14.81
N LYS A 158 -9.71 14.47 -14.42
CA LYS A 158 -9.98 13.81 -13.15
C LYS A 158 -8.85 14.07 -12.16
N THR A 159 -9.19 14.09 -10.88
CA THR A 159 -8.18 14.21 -9.82
C THR A 159 -7.80 12.83 -9.34
N THR A 160 -6.50 12.53 -9.39
CA THR A 160 -5.92 11.37 -8.73
C THR A 160 -5.50 11.77 -7.32
N ALA A 161 -6.03 11.07 -6.32
CA ALA A 161 -5.73 11.27 -4.91
C ALA A 161 -4.86 10.12 -4.39
N SER A 162 -3.73 10.44 -3.78
CA SER A 162 -2.92 9.52 -3.00
C SER A 162 -3.11 9.84 -1.52
N ILE A 163 -3.63 8.87 -0.77
CA ILE A 163 -3.87 8.94 0.66
C ILE A 163 -2.92 7.98 1.35
N ILE A 164 -1.95 8.53 2.08
CA ILE A 164 -0.98 7.76 2.86
C ILE A 164 -1.26 8.02 4.33
N GLY A 165 -1.49 6.97 5.12
CA GLY A 165 -1.70 7.12 6.55
C GLY A 165 -1.15 5.95 7.33
N GLY A 166 -0.81 6.19 8.59
CA GLY A 166 -0.35 5.13 9.48
C GLY A 166 -0.28 5.57 10.92
N SER A 167 -0.25 4.61 11.82
CA SER A 167 -0.16 4.81 13.27
C SER A 167 1.12 4.17 13.81
N LYS A 168 1.81 4.86 14.71
CA LYS A 168 2.74 4.23 15.64
C LYS A 168 1.95 3.61 16.80
N LYS A 169 2.49 2.54 17.38
CA LYS A 169 1.92 1.89 18.56
C LYS A 169 2.13 2.74 19.81
#